data_AF-A0A177NGY4-F1
#
_entry.id   AF-A0A177NGY4-F1
#
_cell.length_a   1.000
_cell.length_b   1.000
_cell.length_c   1.000
_cell.angle_alpha   90.00
_cell.angle_beta   90.00
_cell.angle_gamma   90.00
#
_symmetry.space_group_name_H-M   'P 1'
#
loop_
_entity.id
_entity.type
_entity.pdbx_description
1 polymer ?
#
loop_
_entity_poly.entity_id
_entity_poly.type
_entity_poly.pdbx_seq_one_letter_code
_entity_poly.pdbx_strand_id
1 'polypeptide(L)'
;MPAANQYQSLVRSRIASAIEQARQTSLLTHQGVKGAILETLIGQLFTPLLPADIGVGTGQIIESYGGTLSNQIDIVLYDRSILPPILYDGKLGIFPIEAVLYTIEVKTTLTANELKTAHESAEHLATKFGYQPGKKDEHGKTVQHSIEKARSVIFALNSDLSGTKGTEAERYKRIYGDSHAFLRAICVAGREYWFDNGDFWVGTKDHSQYDEILAFLGGVTNTYRSVASSRGYPALGSYIIPEFNSVVSVKSRDVESVSVTCESCSLVGQLVPKVPAANITVNGALVASEKCPRCGGTMRSAPGKYEFKDGKLLGQA
;
A
#
# COMPACT_ATOMS: atom_id res chain seq x y z
N MET A 1 -38.70 -14.42 -7.02
CA MET A 1 -37.22 -14.48 -6.91
C MET A 1 -36.70 -13.12 -7.32
N PRO A 2 -35.78 -12.48 -6.58
CA PRO A 2 -35.14 -11.26 -7.06
C PRO A 2 -34.53 -11.55 -8.43
N ALA A 3 -34.63 -10.60 -9.37
CA ALA A 3 -34.00 -10.75 -10.68
C ALA A 3 -32.50 -11.06 -10.48
N ALA A 4 -32.00 -12.10 -11.15
CA ALA A 4 -30.60 -12.49 -11.04
C ALA A 4 -29.70 -11.31 -11.41
N ASN A 5 -28.78 -10.95 -10.51
CA ASN A 5 -27.81 -9.89 -10.76
C ASN A 5 -26.94 -10.29 -11.97
N GLN A 6 -27.18 -9.66 -13.12
CA GLN A 6 -26.51 -10.01 -14.38
C GLN A 6 -24.99 -9.81 -14.31
N TYR A 7 -24.53 -8.82 -13.54
CA TYR A 7 -23.10 -8.60 -13.31
C TYR A 7 -22.49 -9.79 -12.57
N GLN A 8 -23.14 -10.25 -11.50
CA GLN A 8 -22.72 -11.46 -10.79
C GLN A 8 -22.75 -12.69 -11.70
N SER A 9 -23.76 -12.85 -12.58
CA SER A 9 -23.83 -13.96 -13.53
C SER A 9 -22.64 -13.99 -14.49
N LEU A 10 -22.21 -12.84 -15.01
CA LEU A 10 -21.03 -12.74 -15.90
C LEU A 10 -19.74 -13.10 -15.16
N VAL A 11 -19.56 -12.61 -13.93
CA VAL A 11 -18.38 -12.94 -13.12
C VAL A 11 -18.39 -14.43 -12.76
N ARG A 12 -19.55 -14.98 -12.38
CA ARG A 12 -19.72 -16.41 -12.08
C ARG A 12 -19.36 -17.29 -13.27
N SER A 13 -19.74 -16.90 -14.48
CA SER A 13 -19.37 -17.62 -15.71
C SER A 13 -17.85 -17.65 -15.92
N ARG A 14 -17.16 -16.53 -15.68
CA ARG A 14 -15.69 -16.48 -15.74
C ARG A 14 -15.04 -17.36 -14.67
N ILE A 15 -15.57 -17.32 -13.44
CA ILE A 15 -15.11 -18.18 -12.35
C ILE A 15 -15.28 -19.65 -12.74
N ALA A 16 -16.46 -20.05 -13.21
CA ALA A 16 -16.72 -21.42 -13.63
C ALA A 16 -15.72 -21.89 -14.70
N SER A 17 -15.48 -21.05 -15.71
CA SER A 17 -14.47 -21.33 -16.75
C SER A 17 -13.06 -21.49 -16.17
N ALA A 18 -12.64 -20.59 -15.28
CA ALA A 18 -11.31 -20.63 -14.67
C ALA A 18 -11.12 -21.89 -13.80
N ILE A 19 -12.11 -22.23 -12.97
CA ILE A 19 -12.05 -23.41 -12.11
C ILE A 19 -12.06 -24.71 -12.92
N GLU A 20 -12.89 -24.78 -13.97
CA GLU A 20 -12.92 -25.96 -14.82
C GLU A 20 -11.61 -26.14 -15.59
N GLN A 21 -11.06 -25.06 -16.17
CA GLN A 21 -9.75 -25.10 -16.82
C GLN A 21 -8.67 -25.58 -15.85
N ALA A 22 -8.61 -25.03 -14.64
CA ALA A 22 -7.62 -25.43 -13.63
C ALA A 22 -7.72 -26.93 -13.29
N ARG A 23 -8.95 -27.45 -13.15
CA ARG A 23 -9.19 -28.88 -12.89
C ARG A 23 -8.75 -29.75 -14.05
N GLN A 24 -9.05 -29.39 -15.30
CA GLN A 24 -8.65 -30.16 -16.48
C GLN A 24 -7.13 -30.16 -16.67
N THR A 25 -6.48 -28.99 -16.53
CA THR A 25 -5.01 -28.90 -16.67
C THR A 25 -4.28 -29.64 -15.56
N SER A 26 -4.90 -29.80 -14.40
CA SER A 26 -4.35 -30.57 -13.29
C SER A 26 -4.15 -32.06 -13.62
N LEU A 27 -4.82 -32.58 -14.65
CA LEU A 27 -4.69 -33.97 -15.11
C LEU A 27 -3.56 -34.17 -16.12
N LEU A 28 -3.08 -33.10 -16.76
CA LEU A 28 -2.24 -33.18 -17.98
C LEU A 28 -0.78 -32.76 -17.78
N THR A 29 -0.44 -32.13 -16.65
CA THR A 29 0.87 -31.47 -16.45
C THR A 29 1.56 -31.87 -15.14
N HIS A 30 2.84 -31.57 -14.95
CA HIS A 30 3.55 -31.78 -13.67
C HIS A 30 3.25 -30.65 -12.65
N GLN A 31 3.49 -30.90 -11.36
CA GLN A 31 3.02 -30.04 -10.26
C GLN A 31 3.37 -28.54 -10.38
N GLY A 32 4.60 -28.20 -10.78
CA GLY A 32 4.99 -26.79 -10.93
C GLY A 32 4.19 -26.04 -12.01
N VAL A 33 3.90 -26.72 -13.13
CA VAL A 33 3.09 -26.14 -14.21
C VAL A 33 1.63 -25.99 -13.78
N LYS A 34 1.11 -26.92 -12.95
CA LYS A 34 -0.25 -26.82 -12.40
C LYS A 34 -0.41 -25.57 -11.53
N GLY A 35 0.57 -25.29 -10.66
CA GLY A 35 0.59 -24.10 -9.81
C GLY A 35 0.51 -22.82 -10.64
N ALA A 36 1.46 -22.64 -11.57
CA ALA A 36 1.53 -21.45 -12.43
C ALA A 36 0.26 -21.22 -13.27
N ILE A 37 -0.38 -22.28 -13.77
CA ILE A 37 -1.66 -22.17 -14.47
C ILE A 37 -2.76 -21.70 -13.52
N LEU A 38 -2.87 -22.30 -12.34
CA LEU A 38 -3.88 -21.92 -11.35
C LEU A 38 -3.69 -20.45 -10.91
N GLU A 39 -2.46 -20.04 -10.58
CA GLU A 39 -2.10 -18.65 -10.26
C GLU A 39 -2.54 -17.68 -11.36
N THR A 40 -2.25 -18.02 -12.62
CA THR A 40 -2.62 -17.22 -13.78
C THR A 40 -4.15 -17.08 -13.90
N LEU A 41 -4.89 -18.19 -13.80
CA LEU A 41 -6.34 -18.21 -13.93
C LEU A 41 -7.03 -17.43 -12.82
N ILE A 42 -6.56 -17.56 -11.57
CA ILE A 42 -7.10 -16.81 -10.43
C ILE A 42 -6.76 -15.33 -10.54
N GLY A 43 -5.53 -14.96 -10.90
CA GLY A 43 -5.16 -13.55 -11.12
C GLY A 43 -5.99 -12.86 -12.20
N GLN A 44 -6.36 -13.58 -13.26
CA GLN A 44 -7.21 -13.05 -14.33
C GLN A 44 -8.64 -12.72 -13.88
N LEU A 45 -9.15 -13.34 -12.81
CA LEU A 45 -10.48 -13.02 -12.28
C LEU A 45 -10.55 -11.61 -11.67
N PHE A 46 -9.43 -11.10 -11.15
CA PHE A 46 -9.36 -9.76 -10.55
C PHE A 46 -9.28 -8.63 -11.56
N THR A 47 -8.55 -8.84 -12.66
CA THR A 47 -8.25 -7.79 -13.66
C THR A 47 -9.48 -7.01 -14.13
N PRO A 48 -10.63 -7.63 -14.50
CA PRO A 48 -11.81 -6.88 -14.95
C PRO A 48 -12.59 -6.17 -13.83
N LEU A 49 -12.27 -6.46 -12.56
CA LEU A 49 -12.96 -5.92 -11.39
C LEU A 49 -12.19 -4.77 -10.72
N LEU A 50 -11.03 -4.42 -11.25
CA LEU A 50 -10.13 -3.42 -10.69
C LEU A 50 -9.92 -2.26 -11.68
N PRO A 51 -9.71 -1.04 -11.18
CA PRO A 51 -9.35 0.09 -12.05
C PRO A 51 -7.94 -0.07 -12.61
N ALA A 52 -7.62 0.70 -13.67
CA ALA A 52 -6.41 0.51 -14.47
C ALA A 52 -5.10 0.82 -13.73
N ASP A 53 -5.16 1.64 -12.68
CA ASP A 53 -4.05 1.92 -11.76
C ASP A 53 -3.69 0.71 -10.90
N ILE A 54 -4.66 -0.17 -10.61
CA ILE A 54 -4.40 -1.40 -9.86
C ILE A 54 -3.94 -2.51 -10.80
N GLY A 55 -2.74 -3.00 -10.56
CA GLY A 55 -2.13 -4.10 -11.28
C GLY A 55 -2.33 -5.44 -10.61
N VAL A 56 -2.29 -6.49 -11.43
CA VAL A 56 -2.19 -7.89 -10.99
C VAL A 56 -0.88 -8.44 -11.56
N GLY A 57 0.02 -8.84 -10.69
CA GLY A 57 1.34 -9.37 -11.06
C GLY A 57 1.73 -10.57 -10.20
N THR A 58 2.93 -11.09 -10.43
CA THR A 58 3.57 -12.15 -9.63
C THR A 58 5.03 -11.75 -9.41
N GLY A 59 5.68 -12.23 -8.35
CA GLY A 59 7.10 -11.94 -8.12
C GLY A 59 7.41 -11.54 -6.69
N GLN A 60 8.46 -10.76 -6.48
CA GLN A 60 8.98 -10.48 -5.14
C GLN A 60 8.65 -9.05 -4.69
N ILE A 61 8.49 -8.88 -3.39
CA ILE A 61 8.26 -7.59 -2.76
C ILE A 61 9.57 -7.13 -2.12
N ILE A 62 9.89 -5.85 -2.26
CA ILE A 62 11.09 -5.22 -1.71
C ILE A 62 10.73 -4.02 -0.84
N GLU A 63 11.47 -3.80 0.23
CA GLU A 63 11.43 -2.56 1.02
C GLU A 63 12.73 -1.76 0.90
N SER A 64 12.68 -0.46 1.19
CA SER A 64 13.77 0.46 0.88
C SER A 64 14.75 0.76 2.02
N TYR A 65 14.50 0.32 3.25
CA TYR A 65 15.38 0.60 4.40
C TYR A 65 16.58 -0.35 4.45
N GLY A 66 16.35 -1.65 4.26
CA GLY A 66 17.39 -2.68 4.30
C GLY A 66 17.53 -3.47 2.99
N GLY A 67 16.65 -3.23 2.01
CA GLY A 67 16.60 -4.02 0.78
C GLY A 67 16.05 -5.43 1.00
N THR A 68 15.28 -5.65 2.07
CA THR A 68 14.68 -6.96 2.37
C THR A 68 13.76 -7.38 1.23
N LEU A 69 13.96 -8.60 0.72
CA LEU A 69 13.16 -9.21 -0.34
C LEU A 69 12.28 -10.32 0.24
N SER A 70 11.04 -10.43 -0.26
CA SER A 70 10.17 -11.55 0.04
C SER A 70 10.54 -12.77 -0.80
N ASN A 71 10.01 -13.94 -0.42
CA ASN A 71 9.86 -15.04 -1.37
C ASN A 71 8.94 -14.61 -2.54
N GLN A 72 8.92 -15.38 -3.62
CA GLN A 72 7.96 -15.14 -4.69
C GLN A 72 6.53 -15.23 -4.15
N ILE A 73 5.73 -14.22 -4.48
CA ILE A 73 4.30 -14.14 -4.20
C ILE A 73 3.56 -14.49 -5.48
N ASP A 74 2.67 -15.47 -5.37
CA ASP A 74 1.86 -16.02 -6.47
C ASP A 74 1.10 -14.92 -7.21
N ILE A 75 0.32 -14.12 -6.46
CA ILE A 75 -0.41 -12.98 -7.02
C ILE A 75 -0.24 -11.76 -6.10
N VAL A 76 0.19 -10.65 -6.70
CA VAL A 76 0.33 -9.33 -6.08
C VAL A 76 -0.70 -8.39 -6.70
N LEU A 77 -1.56 -7.79 -5.86
CA LEU A 77 -2.32 -6.61 -6.26
C LEU A 77 -1.57 -5.36 -5.80
N TYR A 78 -1.23 -4.50 -6.74
CA TYR A 78 -0.41 -3.31 -6.48
C TYR A 78 -1.01 -2.06 -7.13
N ASP A 79 -0.73 -0.90 -6.57
CA ASP A 79 -1.18 0.38 -7.08
C ASP A 79 -0.04 1.13 -7.78
N ARG A 80 -0.14 1.27 -9.10
CA ARG A 80 0.84 1.97 -9.94
C ARG A 80 0.91 3.47 -9.67
N SER A 81 -0.14 4.05 -9.08
CA SER A 81 -0.17 5.46 -8.74
C SER A 81 0.62 5.79 -7.46
N ILE A 82 0.88 4.77 -6.62
CA ILE A 82 1.66 4.92 -5.38
C ILE A 82 3.15 4.84 -5.68
N LEU A 83 3.62 3.70 -6.22
CA LEU A 83 4.98 3.53 -6.73
C LEU A 83 4.97 2.53 -7.91
N PRO A 84 5.83 2.73 -8.92
CA PRO A 84 5.96 1.80 -10.03
C PRO A 84 6.74 0.53 -9.63
N PRO A 85 6.30 -0.68 -10.02
CA PRO A 85 7.14 -1.87 -9.94
C PRO A 85 8.15 -1.93 -11.10
N ILE A 86 9.17 -2.78 -10.94
CA ILE A 86 10.05 -3.19 -12.03
C ILE A 86 9.50 -4.51 -12.60
N LEU A 87 8.96 -4.47 -13.81
CA LEU A 87 8.36 -5.63 -14.48
C LEU A 87 9.30 -6.19 -15.56
N TYR A 88 9.42 -7.52 -15.64
CA TYR A 88 10.26 -8.22 -16.61
C TYR A 88 9.47 -8.74 -17.83
N ASP A 89 8.24 -9.22 -17.63
CA ASP A 89 7.39 -9.80 -18.68
C ASP A 89 5.94 -9.26 -18.65
N GLY A 90 5.76 -8.06 -18.10
CA GLY A 90 4.45 -7.42 -17.94
C GLY A 90 3.65 -7.88 -16.72
N LYS A 91 4.00 -9.00 -16.07
CA LYS A 91 3.37 -9.46 -14.82
C LYS A 91 4.37 -9.84 -13.74
N LEU A 92 5.45 -10.54 -14.11
CA LEU A 92 6.56 -10.90 -13.24
C LEU A 92 7.37 -9.64 -12.92
N GLY A 93 7.62 -9.38 -11.64
CA GLY A 93 8.38 -8.20 -11.25
C GLY A 93 8.86 -8.16 -9.81
N ILE A 94 9.48 -7.03 -9.50
CA ILE A 94 9.84 -6.62 -8.14
C ILE A 94 8.96 -5.42 -7.76
N PHE A 95 8.25 -5.55 -6.65
CA PHE A 95 7.24 -4.59 -6.21
C PHE A 95 7.71 -3.86 -4.95
N PRO A 96 7.82 -2.51 -4.97
CA PRO A 96 7.96 -1.74 -3.75
C PRO A 96 6.81 -2.04 -2.78
N ILE A 97 7.12 -2.32 -1.53
CA ILE A 97 6.14 -2.72 -0.51
C ILE A 97 5.01 -1.70 -0.35
N GLU A 98 5.27 -0.40 -0.53
CA GLU A 98 4.24 0.64 -0.44
C GLU A 98 3.20 0.54 -1.56
N ALA A 99 3.59 0.08 -2.75
CA ALA A 99 2.64 -0.15 -3.84
C ALA A 99 1.78 -1.39 -3.62
N VAL A 100 2.24 -2.36 -2.80
CA VAL A 100 1.51 -3.61 -2.58
C VAL A 100 0.30 -3.40 -1.66
N LEU A 101 -0.86 -3.79 -2.16
CA LEU A 101 -2.14 -3.73 -1.44
C LEU A 101 -2.54 -5.10 -0.89
N TYR A 102 -2.42 -6.13 -1.74
CA TYR A 102 -2.76 -7.50 -1.40
C TYR A 102 -1.69 -8.47 -1.91
N THR A 103 -1.46 -9.52 -1.13
CA THR A 103 -0.78 -10.74 -1.56
C THR A 103 -1.79 -11.89 -1.48
N ILE A 104 -1.83 -12.72 -2.52
CA ILE A 104 -2.74 -13.86 -2.59
C ILE A 104 -1.89 -15.09 -2.85
N GLU A 105 -1.80 -15.97 -1.84
CA GLU A 105 -1.20 -17.29 -1.97
C GLU A 105 -2.21 -18.24 -2.64
N VAL A 106 -1.76 -19.10 -3.55
CA VAL A 106 -2.60 -19.98 -4.35
C VAL A 106 -2.17 -21.43 -4.19
N LYS A 107 -3.08 -22.29 -3.73
CA LYS A 107 -2.82 -23.72 -3.51
C LYS A 107 -3.75 -24.63 -4.29
N THR A 108 -3.21 -25.74 -4.79
CA THR A 108 -4.04 -26.79 -5.39
C THR A 108 -4.87 -27.52 -4.33
N THR A 109 -4.27 -27.80 -3.17
CA THR A 109 -4.94 -28.37 -2.01
C THR A 109 -4.43 -27.69 -0.75
N LEU A 110 -5.33 -27.11 0.04
CA LEU A 110 -5.01 -26.48 1.30
C LEU A 110 -4.90 -27.53 2.40
N THR A 111 -3.68 -27.79 2.86
CA THR A 111 -3.40 -28.63 4.03
C THR A 111 -3.09 -27.75 5.25
N ALA A 112 -3.03 -28.36 6.44
CA ALA A 112 -2.58 -27.65 7.64
C ALA A 112 -1.14 -27.11 7.50
N ASN A 113 -0.28 -27.76 6.72
CA ASN A 113 1.08 -27.28 6.47
C ASN A 113 1.09 -26.07 5.52
N GLU A 114 0.33 -26.15 4.42
CA GLU A 114 0.21 -25.01 3.49
C GLU A 114 -0.37 -23.77 4.16
N LEU A 115 -1.37 -23.96 5.03
CA LEU A 115 -1.94 -22.86 5.82
C LEU A 115 -0.90 -22.23 6.74
N LYS A 116 0.00 -23.03 7.34
CA LYS A 116 1.08 -22.52 8.19
C LYS A 116 2.11 -21.73 7.40
N THR A 117 2.59 -22.28 6.28
CA THR A 117 3.54 -21.59 5.40
C THR A 117 2.98 -20.27 4.89
N ALA A 118 1.71 -20.23 4.50
CA ALA A 118 1.06 -19.01 4.06
C ALA A 118 0.93 -17.98 5.20
N HIS A 119 0.63 -18.41 6.42
CA HIS A 119 0.62 -17.54 7.60
C HIS A 119 2.00 -16.97 7.91
N GLU A 120 3.04 -17.80 7.93
CA GLU A 120 4.41 -17.37 8.22
C GLU A 120 4.90 -16.35 7.18
N SER A 121 4.58 -16.57 5.90
CA SER A 121 4.86 -15.60 4.83
C SER A 121 4.13 -14.26 5.07
N ALA A 122 2.85 -14.33 5.46
CA ALA A 122 2.04 -13.15 5.77
C ALA A 122 2.56 -12.38 6.99
N GLU A 123 2.90 -13.09 8.07
CA GLU A 123 3.50 -12.53 9.29
C GLU A 123 4.84 -11.87 8.99
N HIS A 124 5.70 -12.53 8.21
CA HIS A 124 6.99 -11.99 7.81
C HIS A 124 6.82 -10.68 7.04
N LEU A 125 5.93 -10.64 6.05
CA LEU A 125 5.64 -9.43 5.29
C LEU A 125 5.10 -8.30 6.19
N ALA A 126 4.20 -8.62 7.12
CA ALA A 126 3.58 -7.63 7.99
C ALA A 126 4.55 -7.06 9.05
N THR A 127 5.46 -7.88 9.57
CA THR A 127 6.31 -7.54 10.72
C THR A 127 7.75 -7.18 10.37
N LYS A 128 8.27 -7.62 9.22
CA LYS A 128 9.68 -7.39 8.83
C LYS A 128 9.86 -6.35 7.74
N PHE A 129 8.80 -5.93 7.05
CA PHE A 129 8.91 -4.90 6.00
C PHE A 129 8.58 -3.51 6.54
N GLY A 130 9.54 -2.59 6.35
CA GLY A 130 9.38 -1.16 6.61
C GLY A 130 8.66 -0.47 5.45
N TYR A 131 7.82 0.51 5.75
CA TYR A 131 7.09 1.29 4.76
C TYR A 131 7.52 2.75 4.86
N GLN A 132 7.89 3.35 3.73
CA GLN A 132 8.15 4.78 3.67
C GLN A 132 6.87 5.58 3.91
N PRO A 133 6.91 6.68 4.69
CA PRO A 133 5.77 7.57 4.82
C PRO A 133 5.49 8.29 3.50
N GLY A 134 4.21 8.44 3.16
CA GLY A 134 3.76 9.12 1.94
C GLY A 134 3.03 10.43 2.17
N LYS A 135 2.99 10.96 3.40
CA LYS A 135 2.39 12.27 3.70
C LYS A 135 3.46 13.33 3.93
N LYS A 136 3.12 14.57 3.55
CA LYS A 136 3.93 15.76 3.77
C LYS A 136 3.14 16.81 4.53
N ASP A 137 3.83 17.63 5.32
CA ASP A 137 3.26 18.83 5.92
C ASP A 137 3.16 19.99 4.91
N GLU A 138 2.68 21.15 5.36
CA GLU A 138 2.53 22.36 4.55
C GLU A 138 3.85 22.92 3.99
N HIS A 139 4.99 22.52 4.58
CA HIS A 139 6.34 22.88 4.13
C HIS A 139 6.94 21.81 3.20
N GLY A 140 6.20 20.75 2.87
CA GLY A 140 6.65 19.67 2.01
C GLY A 140 7.57 18.66 2.69
N LYS A 141 7.70 18.71 4.03
CA LYS A 141 8.51 17.75 4.80
C LYS A 141 7.69 16.49 5.05
N THR A 142 8.32 15.33 4.85
CA THR A 142 7.69 14.03 5.14
C THR A 142 7.30 13.91 6.61
N VAL A 143 6.08 13.47 6.87
CA VAL A 143 5.53 13.24 8.22
C VAL A 143 5.14 11.80 8.41
N GLN A 144 5.34 11.30 9.63
CA GLN A 144 4.89 9.96 10.01
C GLN A 144 3.37 9.92 10.10
N HIS A 145 2.78 8.82 9.64
CA HIS A 145 1.34 8.58 9.73
C HIS A 145 1.04 7.09 9.85
N SER A 146 -0.19 6.76 10.22
CA SER A 146 -0.64 5.37 10.18
C SER A 146 -0.66 4.86 8.74
N ILE A 147 -0.11 3.67 8.55
CA ILE A 147 0.03 2.98 7.26
C ILE A 147 -0.54 1.57 7.45
N GLU A 148 -1.58 1.21 6.70
CA GLU A 148 -2.23 -0.10 6.79
C GLU A 148 -1.40 -1.15 6.04
N LYS A 149 -0.85 -2.17 6.71
CA LYS A 149 -0.01 -3.19 6.06
C LYS A 149 -0.73 -3.89 4.89
N ALA A 150 0.05 -4.36 3.89
CA ALA A 150 -0.49 -5.18 2.81
C ALA A 150 -1.27 -6.36 3.39
N ARG A 151 -2.43 -6.68 2.78
CA ARG A 151 -3.31 -7.75 3.27
C ARG A 151 -2.97 -9.05 2.57
N SER A 152 -2.56 -10.03 3.35
CA SER A 152 -2.28 -11.38 2.85
C SER A 152 -3.52 -12.25 2.95
N VAL A 153 -3.87 -12.95 1.88
CA VAL A 153 -5.00 -13.88 1.82
C VAL A 153 -4.60 -15.15 1.08
N ILE A 154 -5.38 -16.22 1.22
CA ILE A 154 -5.12 -17.49 0.55
C ILE A 154 -6.33 -17.98 -0.22
N PHE A 155 -6.08 -18.46 -1.43
CA PHE A 155 -7.02 -19.17 -2.27
C PHE A 155 -6.56 -20.62 -2.47
N ALA A 156 -7.48 -21.56 -2.41
CA ALA A 156 -7.19 -22.95 -2.75
C ALA A 156 -8.29 -23.59 -3.61
N LEU A 157 -7.87 -24.51 -4.49
CA LEU A 157 -8.80 -25.27 -5.33
C LEU A 157 -9.50 -26.39 -4.55
N ASN A 158 -8.81 -26.99 -3.58
CA ASN A 158 -9.32 -28.06 -2.73
C ASN A 158 -8.86 -27.85 -1.26
N SER A 159 -9.47 -28.59 -0.33
CA SER A 159 -8.99 -28.74 1.05
C SER A 159 -8.91 -30.23 1.38
N ASP A 160 -7.95 -30.60 2.23
CA ASP A 160 -7.83 -31.96 2.79
C ASP A 160 -8.80 -32.24 3.94
N LEU A 161 -9.57 -31.24 4.39
CA LEU A 161 -10.63 -31.44 5.37
C LEU A 161 -11.76 -32.32 4.81
N SER A 162 -12.05 -33.42 5.49
CA SER A 162 -13.06 -34.38 5.05
C SER A 162 -14.49 -33.91 5.32
N GLY A 163 -15.33 -33.91 4.27
CA GLY A 163 -16.74 -33.55 4.35
C GLY A 163 -16.99 -32.15 4.91
N THR A 164 -18.14 -31.96 5.56
CA THR A 164 -18.56 -30.70 6.21
C THR A 164 -18.14 -30.61 7.68
N LYS A 165 -17.31 -31.56 8.17
CA LYS A 165 -16.85 -31.57 9.56
C LYS A 165 -15.71 -30.57 9.75
N GLY A 166 -16.12 -29.32 9.91
CA GLY A 166 -15.27 -28.19 10.25
C GLY A 166 -14.82 -27.35 9.07
N THR A 167 -14.42 -26.12 9.39
CA THR A 167 -14.10 -25.07 8.43
C THR A 167 -12.61 -24.73 8.43
N GLU A 168 -12.12 -24.13 7.36
CA GLU A 168 -10.77 -23.57 7.33
C GLU A 168 -10.55 -22.50 8.40
N ALA A 169 -11.57 -21.71 8.73
CA ALA A 169 -11.50 -20.73 9.83
C ALA A 169 -11.32 -21.42 11.20
N GLU A 170 -12.05 -22.51 11.46
CA GLU A 170 -11.87 -23.32 12.66
C GLU A 170 -10.49 -23.99 12.70
N ARG A 171 -10.00 -24.45 11.55
CA ARG A 171 -8.64 -24.99 11.43
C ARG A 171 -7.60 -23.92 11.77
N TYR A 172 -7.73 -22.73 11.21
CA TYR A 172 -6.86 -21.60 11.50
C TYR A 172 -6.86 -21.25 13.00
N LYS A 173 -8.06 -21.10 13.59
CA LYS A 173 -8.21 -20.83 15.02
C LYS A 173 -7.60 -21.93 15.90
N ARG A 174 -7.69 -23.20 15.51
CA ARG A 174 -7.06 -24.31 16.25
C ARG A 174 -5.53 -24.22 16.24
N ILE A 175 -4.93 -23.73 15.15
CA ILE A 175 -3.47 -23.62 15.00
C ILE A 175 -2.95 -22.38 15.74
N TYR A 176 -3.62 -21.24 15.63
CA TYR A 176 -3.11 -19.94 16.08
C TYR A 176 -3.81 -19.37 17.33
N GLY A 177 -4.91 -19.97 17.79
CA GLY A 177 -5.65 -19.51 18.95
C GLY A 177 -6.18 -18.08 18.76
N ASP A 178 -5.88 -17.22 19.73
CA ASP A 178 -6.24 -15.80 19.75
C ASP A 178 -5.13 -14.90 19.20
N SER A 179 -4.11 -15.48 18.54
CA SER A 179 -3.03 -14.71 17.91
C SER A 179 -3.57 -13.86 16.76
N HIS A 180 -2.89 -12.76 16.46
CA HIS A 180 -3.27 -11.88 15.35
C HIS A 180 -3.34 -12.65 14.02
N ALA A 181 -4.42 -12.44 13.28
CA ALA A 181 -4.63 -13.10 11.99
C ALA A 181 -3.87 -12.38 10.87
N PHE A 182 -2.62 -12.81 10.60
CA PHE A 182 -1.84 -12.28 9.48
C PHE A 182 -2.41 -12.69 8.11
N LEU A 183 -2.99 -13.88 8.00
CA LEU A 183 -3.86 -14.22 6.87
C LEU A 183 -5.27 -13.67 7.14
N ARG A 184 -5.68 -12.69 6.34
CA ARG A 184 -6.92 -11.94 6.54
C ARG A 184 -8.13 -12.60 5.89
N ALA A 185 -7.93 -13.55 4.97
CA ALA A 185 -9.00 -14.33 4.37
C ALA A 185 -8.52 -15.68 3.83
N ILE A 186 -9.43 -16.65 3.80
CA ILE A 186 -9.24 -18.00 3.28
C ILE A 186 -10.40 -18.31 2.34
N CYS A 187 -10.11 -18.69 1.10
CA CYS A 187 -11.10 -19.13 0.13
C CYS A 187 -10.74 -20.54 -0.36
N VAL A 188 -11.68 -21.47 -0.31
CA VAL A 188 -11.55 -22.81 -0.91
C VAL A 188 -12.67 -23.01 -1.90
N ALA A 189 -12.31 -23.17 -3.18
CA ALA A 189 -13.26 -23.29 -4.28
C ALA A 189 -14.24 -24.46 -4.07
N GLY A 190 -15.52 -24.18 -4.26
CA GLY A 190 -16.62 -25.12 -4.05
C GLY A 190 -16.86 -25.52 -2.59
N ARG A 191 -16.20 -24.87 -1.63
CA ARG A 191 -16.31 -25.21 -0.21
C ARG A 191 -16.71 -24.00 0.64
N GLU A 192 -15.86 -22.97 0.74
CA GLU A 192 -16.05 -21.90 1.72
C GLU A 192 -15.20 -20.65 1.45
N TYR A 193 -15.66 -19.52 1.97
CA TYR A 193 -14.90 -18.29 2.09
C TYR A 193 -15.05 -17.73 3.50
N TRP A 194 -13.93 -17.36 4.09
CA TRP A 194 -13.84 -16.77 5.42
C TRP A 194 -12.91 -15.56 5.39
N PHE A 195 -13.27 -14.50 6.10
CA PHE A 195 -12.38 -13.38 6.36
C PHE A 195 -12.36 -13.03 7.84
N ASP A 196 -11.21 -12.56 8.32
CA ASP A 196 -11.06 -12.05 9.66
C ASP A 196 -11.44 -10.56 9.68
N ASN A 197 -12.35 -10.16 10.57
CA ASN A 197 -12.71 -8.76 10.76
C ASN A 197 -12.00 -8.10 11.96
N GLY A 198 -11.10 -8.81 12.63
CA GLY A 198 -10.39 -8.39 13.84
C GLY A 198 -10.90 -9.05 15.12
N ASP A 199 -12.18 -9.41 15.15
CA ASP A 199 -12.82 -10.06 16.30
C ASP A 199 -13.31 -11.49 15.96
N PHE A 200 -13.74 -11.69 14.72
CA PHE A 200 -14.35 -12.94 14.25
C PHE A 200 -13.87 -13.31 12.85
N TRP A 201 -13.74 -14.62 12.63
CA TRP A 201 -13.80 -15.19 11.29
C TRP A 201 -15.25 -15.20 10.82
N VAL A 202 -15.54 -14.45 9.77
CA VAL A 202 -16.86 -14.26 9.18
C VAL A 202 -16.94 -14.97 7.84
N GLY A 203 -17.97 -15.78 7.67
CA GLY A 203 -18.28 -16.53 6.46
C GLY A 203 -19.77 -16.81 6.38
N THR A 204 -20.21 -17.36 5.26
CA THR A 204 -21.63 -17.69 5.01
C THR A 204 -21.81 -19.20 4.89
N LYS A 205 -22.99 -19.72 5.27
CA LYS A 205 -23.26 -21.17 5.28
C LYS A 205 -24.01 -21.69 4.04
N ASP A 206 -24.55 -20.78 3.23
CA ASP A 206 -25.37 -21.10 2.06
C ASP A 206 -24.75 -20.50 0.80
N HIS A 207 -24.11 -21.36 0.01
CA HIS A 207 -23.48 -20.95 -1.25
C HIS A 207 -24.26 -21.54 -2.43
N SER A 208 -24.69 -20.69 -3.36
CA SER A 208 -24.88 -21.12 -4.75
C SER A 208 -23.51 -21.37 -5.39
N GLN A 209 -23.49 -22.03 -6.56
CA GLN A 209 -22.27 -22.46 -7.22
C GLN A 209 -21.26 -21.31 -7.41
N TYR A 210 -20.13 -21.33 -6.71
CA TYR A 210 -19.06 -20.32 -6.71
C TYR A 210 -19.31 -19.02 -5.93
N ASP A 211 -20.30 -18.97 -5.04
CA ASP A 211 -20.52 -17.79 -4.19
C ASP A 211 -19.34 -17.49 -3.27
N GLU A 212 -18.63 -18.51 -2.82
CA GLU A 212 -17.41 -18.36 -2.02
C GLU A 212 -16.32 -17.58 -2.78
N ILE A 213 -16.15 -17.85 -4.08
CA ILE A 213 -15.17 -17.17 -4.91
C ILE A 213 -15.65 -15.75 -5.23
N LEU A 214 -16.95 -15.55 -5.49
CA LEU A 214 -17.52 -14.21 -5.65
C LEU A 214 -17.33 -13.37 -4.38
N ALA A 215 -17.55 -13.96 -3.20
CA ALA A 215 -17.34 -13.30 -1.93
C ALA A 215 -15.85 -12.98 -1.69
N PHE A 216 -14.94 -13.87 -2.09
CA PHE A 216 -13.50 -13.63 -2.06
C PHE A 216 -13.08 -12.45 -2.94
N LEU A 217 -13.50 -12.44 -4.21
CA LEU A 217 -13.26 -11.32 -5.13
C LEU A 217 -13.88 -10.02 -4.58
N GLY A 218 -15.11 -10.10 -4.07
CA GLY A 218 -15.82 -8.99 -3.43
C GLY A 218 -15.08 -8.44 -2.22
N GLY A 219 -14.61 -9.30 -1.30
CA GLY A 219 -13.88 -8.88 -0.11
C GLY A 219 -12.59 -8.12 -0.44
N VAL A 220 -11.82 -8.62 -1.42
CA VAL A 220 -10.60 -7.94 -1.88
C VAL A 220 -10.94 -6.61 -2.57
N THR A 221 -11.85 -6.61 -3.53
CA THR A 221 -12.24 -5.41 -4.31
C THR A 221 -12.93 -4.34 -3.46
N ASN A 222 -13.63 -4.71 -2.39
CA ASN A 222 -14.28 -3.76 -1.49
C ASN A 222 -13.30 -3.06 -0.54
N THR A 223 -12.10 -3.60 -0.36
CA THR A 223 -11.22 -3.16 0.73
C THR A 223 -9.81 -2.75 0.31
N TYR A 224 -9.35 -3.06 -0.91
CA TYR A 224 -8.03 -2.60 -1.38
C TYR A 224 -7.88 -1.07 -1.29
N ARG A 225 -8.98 -0.33 -1.48
CA ARG A 225 -8.96 1.14 -1.47
C ARG A 225 -8.63 1.71 -0.09
N SER A 226 -9.04 1.05 1.00
CA SER A 226 -8.66 1.50 2.36
C SER A 226 -7.14 1.37 2.55
N VAL A 227 -6.57 0.24 2.13
CA VAL A 227 -5.12 -0.01 2.17
C VAL A 227 -4.39 1.05 1.35
N ALA A 228 -4.80 1.27 0.09
CA ALA A 228 -4.19 2.25 -0.81
C ALA A 228 -4.26 3.68 -0.23
N SER A 229 -5.42 4.09 0.30
CA SER A 229 -5.60 5.43 0.87
C SER A 229 -4.70 5.71 2.07
N SER A 230 -4.24 4.67 2.77
CA SER A 230 -3.32 4.80 3.90
C SER A 230 -1.88 5.11 3.48
N ARG A 231 -1.49 4.86 2.23
CA ARG A 231 -0.10 4.94 1.75
C ARG A 231 0.37 6.36 1.47
N GLY A 232 -0.50 7.24 0.98
CA GLY A 232 -0.09 8.55 0.46
C GLY A 232 0.79 8.41 -0.79
N TYR A 233 1.78 9.31 -0.92
CA TYR A 233 2.71 9.38 -2.05
C TYR A 233 4.17 9.27 -1.56
N PRO A 234 4.63 8.05 -1.19
CA PRO A 234 6.02 7.85 -0.79
C PRO A 234 6.96 8.19 -1.96
N ALA A 235 8.18 8.61 -1.63
CA ALA A 235 9.13 9.03 -2.65
C ALA A 235 9.79 7.81 -3.32
N LEU A 236 9.65 7.69 -4.64
CA LEU A 236 10.42 6.70 -5.43
C LEU A 236 11.93 6.86 -5.22
N GLY A 237 12.38 8.08 -4.89
CA GLY A 237 13.77 8.38 -4.56
C GLY A 237 14.36 7.47 -3.49
N SER A 238 13.56 6.97 -2.54
CA SER A 238 14.04 6.03 -1.51
C SER A 238 14.53 4.69 -2.06
N TYR A 239 14.18 4.35 -3.31
CA TYR A 239 14.61 3.12 -3.98
C TYR A 239 15.72 3.32 -5.01
N ILE A 240 15.87 4.54 -5.55
CA ILE A 240 16.73 4.80 -6.72
C ILE A 240 17.85 5.82 -6.47
N ILE A 241 17.72 6.66 -5.43
CA ILE A 241 18.76 7.61 -5.07
C ILE A 241 19.76 6.86 -4.18
N PRO A 242 21.04 6.78 -4.56
CA PRO A 242 22.05 6.11 -3.76
C PRO A 242 22.34 6.90 -2.47
N GLU A 243 22.88 6.21 -1.47
CA GLU A 243 23.37 6.87 -0.27
C GLU A 243 24.61 7.72 -0.61
N PHE A 244 24.60 8.98 -0.17
CA PHE A 244 25.72 9.91 -0.35
C PHE A 244 26.35 10.21 1.00
N ASN A 245 27.67 10.00 1.10
CA ASN A 245 28.43 10.34 2.32
C ASN A 245 28.64 11.85 2.50
N SER A 246 28.48 12.63 1.43
CA SER A 246 28.68 14.07 1.46
C SER A 246 27.83 14.75 0.39
N VAL A 247 27.10 15.78 0.79
CA VAL A 247 26.34 16.64 -0.13
C VAL A 247 27.15 17.91 -0.33
N VAL A 248 27.58 18.15 -1.56
CA VAL A 248 28.15 19.44 -1.95
C VAL A 248 27.02 20.38 -2.38
N SER A 249 27.11 21.64 -1.99
CA SER A 249 26.15 22.67 -2.42
C SER A 249 26.90 23.81 -3.07
N VAL A 250 26.31 24.34 -4.14
CA VAL A 250 26.74 25.59 -4.76
C VAL A 250 25.60 26.58 -4.53
N LYS A 251 25.94 27.76 -4.00
CA LYS A 251 24.96 28.83 -3.82
C LYS A 251 24.38 29.19 -5.18
N SER A 252 23.09 28.93 -5.40
CA SER A 252 22.43 29.20 -6.69
C SER A 252 22.22 30.70 -6.94
N ARG A 253 21.87 31.45 -5.89
CA ARG A 253 21.68 32.91 -5.94
C ARG A 253 21.81 33.50 -4.55
N ASP A 254 22.14 34.79 -4.49
CA ASP A 254 21.90 35.58 -3.30
C ASP A 254 20.40 35.76 -3.12
N VAL A 255 19.88 35.29 -1.98
CA VAL A 255 18.50 35.52 -1.58
C VAL A 255 18.56 36.49 -0.42
N GLU A 256 18.14 37.72 -0.67
CA GLU A 256 18.03 38.74 0.37
C GLU A 256 17.02 38.28 1.43
N SER A 257 17.49 38.20 2.67
CA SER A 257 16.70 37.79 3.83
C SER A 257 16.88 38.78 4.97
N VAL A 258 15.87 38.88 5.81
CA VAL A 258 15.86 39.74 6.99
C VAL A 258 16.00 38.86 8.24
N SER A 259 16.89 39.25 9.14
CA SER A 259 17.00 38.61 10.45
C SER A 259 15.72 38.85 11.25
N VAL A 260 15.14 37.77 11.77
CA VAL A 260 13.94 37.80 12.62
C VAL A 260 14.20 37.11 13.94
N THR A 261 13.64 37.63 15.01
CA THR A 261 13.80 37.09 16.37
C THR A 261 12.44 36.68 16.91
N CYS A 262 12.37 35.52 17.57
CA CYS A 262 11.18 35.10 18.29
C CYS A 262 10.96 36.01 19.49
N GLU A 263 9.78 36.62 19.59
CA GLU A 263 9.43 37.50 20.72
C GLU A 263 9.33 36.74 22.05
N SER A 264 9.10 35.42 22.01
CA SER A 264 8.87 34.60 23.22
C SER A 264 10.12 33.87 23.72
N CYS A 265 10.99 33.40 22.83
CA CYS A 265 12.16 32.58 23.21
C CYS A 265 13.49 33.08 22.64
N SER A 266 13.50 34.27 22.03
CA SER A 266 14.68 34.92 21.46
C SER A 266 15.45 34.11 20.41
N LEU A 267 14.83 33.09 19.81
CA LEU A 267 15.42 32.34 18.70
C LEU A 267 15.57 33.26 17.50
N VAL A 268 16.78 33.34 16.93
CA VAL A 268 17.05 34.11 15.71
C VAL A 268 16.90 33.20 14.48
N GLY A 269 16.25 33.70 13.44
CA GLY A 269 16.07 33.05 12.15
C GLY A 269 16.22 34.03 10.99
N GLN A 270 16.06 33.53 9.77
CA GLN A 270 16.09 34.33 8.54
C GLN A 270 14.72 34.27 7.87
N LEU A 271 14.14 35.43 7.58
CA LEU A 271 12.89 35.58 6.82
C LEU A 271 13.23 36.02 5.41
N VAL A 272 12.86 35.23 4.41
CA VAL A 272 12.83 35.69 3.00
C VAL A 272 11.43 36.28 2.76
N PRO A 273 11.27 37.62 2.66
CA PRO A 273 9.94 38.20 2.56
C PRO A 273 9.29 37.84 1.22
N LYS A 274 8.06 37.33 1.26
CA LYS A 274 7.25 37.08 0.07
C LYS A 274 6.37 38.30 -0.18
N VAL A 275 6.82 39.20 -1.04
CA VAL A 275 6.10 40.43 -1.40
C VAL A 275 5.60 40.31 -2.84
N PRO A 276 4.35 40.73 -3.17
CA PRO A 276 3.89 40.79 -4.55
C PRO A 276 4.86 41.56 -5.46
N ALA A 277 4.81 41.28 -6.76
CA ALA A 277 5.60 41.96 -7.79
C ALA A 277 5.21 43.45 -7.89
N ALA A 278 5.69 44.24 -6.94
CA ALA A 278 5.38 45.64 -6.74
C ALA A 278 6.53 46.35 -6.02
N ASN A 279 6.58 47.67 -6.17
CA ASN A 279 7.49 48.52 -5.42
C ASN A 279 6.82 48.94 -4.12
N ILE A 280 7.35 48.47 -2.99
CA ILE A 280 6.76 48.69 -1.66
C ILE A 280 7.85 49.15 -0.70
N THR A 281 7.52 50.12 0.14
CA THR A 281 8.36 50.50 1.29
C THR A 281 7.60 50.20 2.56
N VAL A 282 8.19 49.40 3.45
CA VAL A 282 7.65 49.11 4.77
C VAL A 282 8.50 49.80 5.82
N ASN A 283 7.91 50.73 6.55
CA ASN A 283 8.51 51.34 7.73
C ASN A 283 7.99 50.61 8.98
N GLY A 284 8.88 50.06 9.79
CA GLY A 284 8.52 49.27 10.97
C GLY A 284 9.20 47.91 10.93
N ALA A 285 8.51 46.86 11.38
CA ALA A 285 9.08 45.51 11.42
C ALA A 285 8.28 44.55 10.53
N LEU A 286 9.00 43.64 9.87
CA LEU A 286 8.41 42.52 9.14
C LEU A 286 8.07 41.39 10.12
N VAL A 287 6.93 40.75 9.88
CA VAL A 287 6.46 39.60 10.66
C VAL A 287 6.47 38.38 9.76
N ALA A 288 7.11 37.31 10.19
CA ALA A 288 7.09 36.06 9.45
C ALA A 288 5.68 35.46 9.49
N SER A 289 5.24 34.90 8.36
CA SER A 289 4.01 34.10 8.31
C SER A 289 4.16 32.79 9.09
N GLU A 290 5.37 32.23 9.11
CA GLU A 290 5.70 31.00 9.83
C GLU A 290 5.95 31.29 11.32
N LYS A 291 5.50 30.39 12.20
CA LYS A 291 5.71 30.49 13.65
C LYS A 291 7.09 30.02 14.04
N CYS A 292 7.56 30.46 15.21
CA CYS A 292 8.82 30.02 15.79
C CYS A 292 8.82 28.49 15.93
N PRO A 293 9.79 27.78 15.34
CA PRO A 293 9.82 26.32 15.36
C PRO A 293 10.11 25.74 16.75
N ARG A 294 10.60 26.56 17.69
CA ARG A 294 10.89 26.13 19.07
C ARG A 294 9.69 26.23 20.01
N CYS A 295 8.87 27.28 19.89
CA CYS A 295 7.83 27.57 20.88
C CYS A 295 6.47 28.00 20.29
N GLY A 296 6.34 28.06 18.96
CA GLY A 296 5.13 28.54 18.29
C GLY A 296 4.90 30.07 18.37
N GLY A 297 5.80 30.82 19.01
CA GLY A 297 5.72 32.28 19.11
C GLY A 297 5.90 33.01 17.77
N THR A 298 5.62 34.32 17.75
CA THR A 298 5.78 35.16 16.55
C THR A 298 7.25 35.48 16.29
N MET A 299 7.69 35.43 15.03
CA MET A 299 9.02 35.84 14.59
C MET A 299 8.94 37.22 13.93
N ARG A 300 9.71 38.19 14.43
CA ARG A 300 9.65 39.58 13.96
C ARG A 300 11.05 40.13 13.69
N SER A 301 11.19 40.96 12.65
CA SER A 301 12.45 41.66 12.37
C SER A 301 12.68 42.84 13.32
N ALA A 302 13.88 43.39 13.34
CA ALA A 302 14.10 44.71 13.93
C ALA A 302 13.23 45.76 13.21
N PRO A 303 12.78 46.83 13.90
CA PRO A 303 12.20 47.98 13.22
C PRO A 303 13.23 48.63 12.28
N GLY A 304 12.81 49.02 11.08
CA GLY A 304 13.64 49.68 10.09
C GLY A 304 12.87 50.06 8.84
N LYS A 305 13.59 50.49 7.80
CA LYS A 305 13.04 50.77 6.49
C LYS A 305 13.39 49.62 5.54
N TYR A 306 12.36 48.91 5.07
CA TYR A 306 12.49 47.80 4.14
C TYR A 306 11.99 48.22 2.76
N GLU A 307 12.87 48.26 1.78
CA GLU A 307 12.53 48.62 0.40
C GLU A 307 12.45 47.38 -0.48
N PHE A 308 11.30 47.22 -1.14
CA PHE A 308 11.04 46.17 -2.11
C PHE A 308 10.89 46.78 -3.50
N LYS A 309 11.55 46.18 -4.48
CA LYS A 309 11.37 46.51 -5.90
C LYS A 309 10.99 45.26 -6.65
N ASP A 310 9.84 45.31 -7.33
CA ASP A 310 9.26 44.15 -8.00
C ASP A 310 9.19 42.90 -7.08
N GLY A 311 8.80 43.11 -5.81
CA GLY A 311 8.70 42.06 -4.80
C GLY A 311 10.02 41.57 -4.20
N LYS A 312 11.19 42.05 -4.66
CA LYS A 312 12.50 41.69 -4.11
C LYS A 312 12.98 42.73 -3.11
N LEU A 313 13.45 42.27 -1.96
CA LEU A 313 14.09 43.14 -0.97
C LEU A 313 15.39 43.72 -1.54
N LEU A 314 15.57 45.04 -1.47
CA LEU A 314 16.78 45.75 -1.89
C LEU A 314 17.75 45.99 -0.73
N GLY A 315 17.27 45.94 0.51
CA GLY A 315 18.06 46.11 1.72
C GLY A 315 17.22 46.56 2.92
N GLN A 316 17.82 46.49 4.09
CA GLN A 316 17.33 47.10 5.33
C GLN A 316 18.17 48.34 5.63
N ALA A 317 17.52 49.50 5.69
CA ALA A 317 18.12 50.76 6.15
C ALA A 317 17.64 51.11 7.57
#